data_AF-A0A212D9N6-F1
#
_entry.id   AF-A0A212D9N6-F1
#
_cell.length_a   1.000
_cell.length_b   1.000
_cell.length_c   1.000
_cell.angle_alpha   90.00
_cell.angle_beta   90.00
_cell.angle_gamma   90.00
#
_symmetry.space_group_name_H-M   'P 1'
#
loop_
_entity.id
_entity.type
_entity.pdbx_description
1 polymer ?
#
loop_
_entity_poly.entity_id
_entity_poly.type
_entity_poly.pdbx_seq_one_letter_code
_entity_poly.pdbx_strand_id
1 'polypeptide(L)'
;VSDSSNPFLNRMLNRDTITRITYKNDAYLLQGLNIEELYPETSSFITYDGSMTIPPCYETANWIIMNKPVYITRMQMHSLRLLSQNQPSQIFLSMSDNFRPVQSLNNRCIRTNINFSLQGKDCPNNRAQKLQYR
;
A
#
# COMPACT_ATOMS: atom_id res chain seq x y z
N VAL A 1 9.11 2.84 -8.12
CA VAL A 1 10.17 1.81 -8.09
C VAL A 1 11.48 2.54 -7.91
N SER A 2 12.24 2.22 -6.85
CA SER A 2 13.56 2.79 -6.57
C SER A 2 14.64 1.72 -6.77
N ASP A 3 15.88 2.16 -6.90
CA ASP A 3 17.06 1.28 -6.85
C ASP A 3 17.43 0.92 -5.40
N SER A 4 16.98 1.71 -4.43
CA SER A 4 17.15 1.42 -3.00
C SER A 4 16.14 0.38 -2.50
N SER A 5 16.65 -0.65 -1.82
CA SER A 5 15.83 -1.70 -1.20
C SER A 5 15.27 -1.27 0.15
N ASN A 6 13.99 -1.59 0.40
CA ASN A 6 13.38 -1.40 1.71
C ASN A 6 13.84 -2.51 2.69
N PRO A 7 14.48 -2.19 3.84
CA PRO A 7 15.02 -3.21 4.77
C PRO A 7 13.97 -4.14 5.37
N PHE A 8 12.78 -3.62 5.68
CA PHE A 8 11.66 -4.41 6.18
C PHE A 8 11.28 -5.49 5.17
N LEU A 9 11.10 -5.12 3.91
CA LEU A 9 10.76 -6.06 2.85
C LEU A 9 11.91 -7.01 2.52
N ASN A 10 13.18 -6.63 2.69
CA ASN A 10 14.29 -7.56 2.54
C ASN A 10 14.23 -8.69 3.57
N ARG A 11 13.87 -8.36 4.81
CA ARG A 11 13.70 -9.37 5.86
C ARG A 11 12.45 -10.22 5.66
N MET A 12 11.35 -9.61 5.25
CA MET A 12 10.08 -10.31 5.02
C MET A 12 10.06 -11.18 3.75
N LEU A 13 10.72 -10.74 2.68
CA LEU A 13 10.65 -11.37 1.35
C LEU A 13 11.97 -12.03 0.94
N ASN A 14 12.82 -12.41 1.90
CA ASN A 14 14.00 -13.20 1.62
C ASN A 14 13.62 -14.60 1.08
N ARG A 15 14.60 -15.29 0.50
CA ARG A 15 14.40 -16.61 -0.13
C ARG A 15 13.80 -17.64 0.83
N ASP A 16 14.27 -17.67 2.07
CA ASP A 16 13.83 -18.66 3.06
C ASP A 16 12.39 -18.43 3.50
N THR A 17 11.97 -17.17 3.60
CA THR A 17 10.61 -16.81 3.96
C THR A 17 9.68 -17.05 2.79
N ILE A 18 9.98 -16.48 1.61
CA ILE A 18 9.06 -16.50 0.47
C ILE A 18 8.71 -17.93 0.04
N THR A 19 9.69 -18.85 0.08
CA THR A 19 9.48 -20.27 -0.27
C THR A 19 8.57 -20.99 0.72
N ARG A 20 8.53 -20.56 1.99
CA ARG A 20 7.69 -21.13 3.05
C ARG A 20 6.30 -20.53 3.14
N ILE A 21 6.03 -19.44 2.42
CA ILE A 21 4.72 -18.75 2.40
C ILE A 21 4.11 -18.68 0.99
N THR A 22 4.56 -19.55 0.08
CA THR A 22 4.23 -19.46 -1.34
C THR A 22 2.74 -19.70 -1.59
N TYR A 23 2.11 -20.62 -0.88
CA TYR A 23 0.75 -21.07 -1.14
C TYR A 23 -0.24 -20.62 -0.07
N LYS A 24 -1.53 -20.69 -0.42
CA LYS A 24 -2.62 -20.33 0.48
C LYS A 24 -2.54 -21.14 1.79
N ASN A 25 -2.69 -20.44 2.91
CA ASN A 25 -2.62 -20.94 4.29
C ASN A 25 -1.22 -21.33 4.79
N ASP A 26 -0.18 -21.16 3.98
CA ASP A 26 1.18 -21.25 4.48
C ASP A 26 1.45 -20.12 5.50
N ALA A 27 2.28 -20.41 6.49
CA ALA A 27 2.67 -19.46 7.53
C ALA A 27 4.12 -19.67 7.95
N TYR A 28 4.80 -18.56 8.26
CA TYR A 28 6.17 -18.57 8.76
C TYR A 28 6.36 -17.52 9.85
N LEU A 29 7.02 -17.90 10.95
CA LEU A 29 7.31 -16.99 12.04
C LEU A 29 8.47 -16.07 11.67
N LEU A 30 8.19 -14.76 11.63
CA LEU A 30 9.20 -13.72 11.43
C LEU A 30 9.57 -13.05 12.75
N GLN A 31 10.85 -12.72 12.92
CA GLN A 31 11.39 -12.02 14.08
C GLN A 31 12.20 -10.80 13.63
N GLY A 32 12.30 -9.78 14.50
CA GLY A 32 13.13 -8.61 14.23
C GLY A 32 12.61 -7.68 13.12
N LEU A 33 11.29 -7.60 12.95
CA LEU A 33 10.67 -6.63 12.04
C LEU A 33 10.36 -5.33 12.79
N ASN A 34 10.79 -4.20 12.24
CA ASN A 34 10.41 -2.86 12.72
C ASN A 34 9.44 -2.20 11.73
N ILE A 35 8.21 -1.96 12.16
CA ILE A 35 7.15 -1.34 11.34
C ILE A 35 7.51 0.09 10.92
N GLU A 36 8.33 0.81 11.70
CA GLU A 36 8.75 2.18 11.36
C GLU A 36 9.49 2.24 10.02
N GLU A 37 10.14 1.17 9.58
CA GLU A 37 10.82 1.08 8.29
C GLU A 37 9.86 1.01 7.08
N LEU A 38 8.58 0.75 7.32
CA LEU A 38 7.50 0.90 6.32
C LEU A 38 6.81 2.26 6.43
N TYR A 39 7.09 3.05 7.46
CA TYR A 39 6.45 4.34 7.61
C TYR A 39 7.09 5.35 6.63
N PRO A 40 6.32 6.00 5.76
CA PRO A 40 6.88 7.01 4.88
C PRO A 40 7.42 8.20 5.68
N GLU A 41 8.52 8.80 5.23
CA GLU A 41 9.10 10.01 5.85
C GLU A 41 8.25 11.25 5.52
N THR A 42 7.02 11.29 6.01
CA THR A 42 6.11 12.43 5.93
C THR A 42 5.12 12.39 7.09
N SER A 43 4.76 13.56 7.59
CA SER A 43 3.60 13.73 8.47
C SER A 43 2.35 14.14 7.68
N SER A 44 2.47 14.41 6.39
CA SER A 44 1.37 14.85 5.53
C SER A 44 0.48 13.67 5.13
N PHE A 45 -0.83 13.81 5.31
CA PHE A 45 -1.80 12.79 4.97
C PHE A 45 -3.14 13.38 4.53
N ILE A 46 -3.95 12.54 3.91
CA ILE A 46 -5.35 12.77 3.59
C ILE A 46 -6.19 11.76 4.38
N THR A 47 -7.35 12.17 4.89
CA THR A 47 -8.26 11.30 5.65
C THR A 47 -9.71 11.49 5.24
N TYR A 48 -10.46 10.39 5.23
CA TYR A 48 -11.89 10.34 4.91
C TYR A 48 -12.56 9.08 5.45
N ASP A 49 -13.87 9.14 5.63
CA ASP A 49 -14.68 7.99 6.07
C ASP A 49 -15.00 7.08 4.87
N GLY A 50 -14.84 5.77 5.02
CA GLY A 50 -15.03 4.83 3.94
C GLY A 50 -15.34 3.42 4.40
N SER A 51 -15.16 2.48 3.47
CA SER A 51 -15.40 1.06 3.71
C SER A 51 -14.13 0.23 3.71
N MET A 52 -14.25 -0.99 4.22
CA MET A 52 -13.29 -2.05 3.96
C MET A 52 -13.16 -2.30 2.45
N THR A 53 -11.94 -2.55 1.97
CA THR A 53 -11.66 -2.89 0.56
C THR A 53 -11.83 -4.37 0.26
N ILE A 54 -12.15 -5.17 1.28
CA ILE A 54 -12.48 -6.59 1.18
C ILE A 54 -13.95 -6.82 1.56
N PRO A 55 -14.62 -7.84 0.98
CA PRO A 55 -15.96 -8.22 1.40
C PRO A 55 -16.04 -8.49 2.91
N PRO A 56 -17.14 -8.11 3.59
CA PRO A 56 -18.41 -7.60 3.05
C PRO A 56 -18.48 -6.07 2.85
N CYS A 57 -17.34 -5.38 2.77
CA CYS A 57 -17.26 -3.95 2.42
C CYS A 57 -17.96 -3.00 3.42
N TYR A 58 -17.94 -3.31 4.72
CA TYR A 58 -18.56 -2.46 5.74
C TYR A 58 -17.99 -1.04 5.77
N GLU A 59 -18.85 -0.04 5.92
CA GLU A 59 -18.54 1.40 6.00
C GLU A 59 -18.13 1.82 7.42
N THR A 60 -17.10 1.16 7.96
CA THR A 60 -16.62 1.37 9.34
C THR A 60 -15.17 1.85 9.40
N ALA A 61 -14.58 2.20 8.25
CA ALA A 61 -13.16 2.54 8.16
C ALA A 61 -12.94 4.06 8.11
N ASN A 62 -12.09 4.58 8.99
CA ASN A 62 -11.51 5.91 8.86
C ASN A 62 -10.17 5.79 8.16
N TRP A 63 -10.08 6.20 6.90
CA TRP A 63 -8.86 6.05 6.10
C TRP A 63 -7.86 7.16 6.41
N ILE A 64 -6.58 6.80 6.53
CA ILE A 64 -5.44 7.72 6.57
C ILE A 64 -4.49 7.34 5.43
N ILE A 65 -4.34 8.22 4.45
CA ILE A 65 -3.49 8.02 3.28
C ILE A 65 -2.30 8.97 3.36
N MET A 66 -1.10 8.42 3.53
CA MET A 66 0.15 9.19 3.61
C MET A 66 0.51 9.84 2.26
N ASN A 67 0.97 11.09 2.29
CA ASN A 67 1.29 11.89 1.10
C ASN A 67 2.70 11.61 0.52
N LYS A 68 3.33 10.50 0.93
CA LYS A 68 4.61 10.03 0.41
C LYS A 68 4.56 8.50 0.33
N PRO A 69 4.92 7.89 -0.81
CA PRO A 69 4.98 6.45 -0.91
C PRO A 69 6.23 5.88 -0.24
N VAL A 70 6.18 4.60 0.11
CA VAL A 70 7.39 3.80 0.37
C VAL A 70 7.92 3.30 -0.95
N TYR A 71 9.22 3.48 -1.18
CA TYR A 71 9.87 2.98 -2.37
C TYR A 71 10.43 1.57 -2.14
N ILE A 72 10.27 0.73 -3.16
CA ILE A 72 10.74 -0.67 -3.17
C ILE A 72 11.42 -0.96 -4.50
N THR A 73 12.27 -1.99 -4.52
CA THR A 73 12.95 -2.43 -5.74
C THR A 73 12.03 -3.28 -6.62
N ARG A 74 12.42 -3.43 -7.89
CA ARG A 74 11.74 -4.36 -8.82
C ARG A 74 11.77 -5.80 -8.31
N MET A 75 12.88 -6.21 -7.71
CA MET A 75 13.02 -7.55 -7.14
C MET A 75 12.04 -7.77 -5.99
N GLN A 76 11.92 -6.82 -5.05
CA GLN A 76 10.95 -6.90 -3.97
C GLN A 76 9.51 -7.00 -4.49
N MET A 77 9.17 -6.18 -5.49
CA MET A 77 7.86 -6.25 -6.14
C MET A 77 7.62 -7.61 -6.84
N HIS A 78 8.64 -8.16 -7.49
CA HIS A 78 8.55 -9.46 -8.14
C HIS A 78 8.33 -10.58 -7.12
N SER A 79 9.05 -10.57 -5.98
CA SER A 79 8.85 -11.54 -4.90
C SER A 79 7.41 -11.59 -4.39
N LEU A 80 6.75 -10.43 -4.26
CA LEU A 80 5.32 -10.38 -3.88
C LEU A 80 4.41 -11.06 -4.90
N ARG A 81 4.75 -10.97 -6.19
CA ARG A 81 3.97 -11.58 -7.29
C ARG A 81 4.19 -13.09 -7.43
N LEU A 82 5.20 -13.65 -6.77
CA LEU A 82 5.46 -15.09 -6.71
C LEU A 82 4.58 -15.82 -5.68
N LEU A 83 3.80 -15.10 -4.88
CA LEU A 83 2.81 -15.69 -3.98
C LEU A 83 1.60 -16.21 -4.76
N SER A 84 1.02 -17.31 -4.30
CA SER A 84 -0.12 -17.99 -4.92
C SER A 84 -1.39 -17.85 -4.07
N GLN A 85 -2.52 -17.62 -4.74
CA GLN A 85 -3.85 -17.65 -4.12
C GLN A 85 -4.36 -19.07 -3.87
N ASN A 86 -3.72 -20.06 -4.48
CA ASN A 86 -4.13 -21.45 -4.49
C ASN A 86 -3.28 -22.32 -3.54
N GLN A 87 -3.73 -23.54 -3.32
CA GLN A 87 -2.96 -24.57 -2.60
C GLN A 87 -1.90 -25.22 -3.50
N PRO A 88 -0.90 -25.94 -2.95
CA PRO A 88 0.17 -26.57 -3.74
C PRO A 88 -0.31 -27.61 -4.75
N SER A 89 -1.47 -28.24 -4.51
CA SER A 89 -2.07 -29.25 -5.40
C SER A 89 -2.80 -28.67 -6.62
N GLN A 90 -2.92 -27.34 -6.69
CA GLN A 90 -3.66 -26.63 -7.74
C GLN A 90 -2.70 -25.89 -8.67
N ILE A 91 -3.18 -25.54 -9.87
CA ILE A 91 -2.43 -24.71 -10.80
C ILE A 91 -2.09 -23.37 -10.11
N PHE A 92 -0.83 -22.97 -10.22
CA PHE A 92 -0.35 -21.71 -9.67
C PHE A 92 -1.20 -20.54 -10.16
N LEU A 93 -1.74 -19.77 -9.21
CA LEU A 93 -2.52 -18.58 -9.49
C LEU A 93 -1.90 -17.43 -8.71
N SER A 94 -1.18 -16.54 -9.41
CA SER A 94 -0.48 -15.42 -8.79
C SER A 94 -1.45 -14.58 -7.94
N MET A 95 -0.99 -14.16 -6.76
CA MET A 95 -1.68 -13.20 -5.88
C MET A 95 -1.51 -11.75 -6.36
N SER A 96 -1.14 -11.55 -7.63
CA SER A 96 -1.15 -10.25 -8.27
C SER A 96 -2.57 -9.70 -8.38
N ASP A 97 -2.67 -8.37 -8.56
CA ASP A 97 -3.93 -7.65 -8.79
C ASP A 97 -4.99 -7.84 -7.68
N ASN A 98 -4.52 -8.09 -6.46
CA ASN A 98 -5.32 -8.22 -5.24
C ASN A 98 -5.77 -6.85 -4.66
N PHE A 99 -6.31 -5.97 -5.51
CA PHE A 99 -6.78 -4.65 -5.13
C PHE A 99 -8.23 -4.42 -5.55
N ARG A 100 -8.94 -3.55 -4.82
CA ARG A 100 -10.28 -3.08 -5.18
C ARG A 100 -10.17 -1.87 -6.12
N PRO A 101 -10.93 -1.80 -7.23
CA PRO A 101 -10.97 -0.62 -8.09
C PRO A 101 -11.43 0.64 -7.35
N VAL A 102 -11.02 1.82 -7.87
CA VAL A 102 -11.43 3.12 -7.33
C VAL A 102 -12.96 3.23 -7.30
N GLN A 103 -13.49 3.70 -6.18
CA GLN A 103 -14.92 3.92 -5.97
C GLN A 103 -15.25 5.42 -6.01
N SER A 104 -16.50 5.75 -6.28
CA SER A 104 -16.95 7.15 -6.29
C SER A 104 -16.81 7.81 -4.92
N LEU A 105 -16.54 9.12 -4.91
CA LEU A 105 -16.40 9.88 -3.67
C LEU A 105 -17.75 10.09 -2.94
N ASN A 106 -18.86 10.11 -3.68
CA ASN A 106 -20.23 10.27 -3.13
C ASN A 106 -20.36 11.45 -2.16
N ASN A 107 -19.80 12.61 -2.51
CA ASN A 107 -19.85 13.84 -1.70
C ASN A 107 -19.25 13.72 -0.29
N ARG A 108 -18.45 12.70 -0.01
CA ARG A 108 -17.75 12.58 1.27
C ARG A 108 -16.74 13.71 1.45
N CYS A 109 -16.64 14.22 2.67
CA CYS A 109 -15.65 15.23 3.03
C CYS A 109 -14.25 14.59 3.08
N ILE A 110 -13.29 15.23 2.41
CA ILE A 110 -11.88 14.88 2.49
C ILE A 110 -11.20 15.90 3.39
N ARG A 111 -10.46 15.43 4.40
CA ARG A 111 -9.69 16.25 5.33
C ARG A 111 -8.20 15.99 5.10
N THR A 112 -7.37 16.99 5.37
CA THR A 112 -5.92 16.86 5.24
C THR A 112 -5.19 17.87 6.12
N ASN A 113 -3.99 17.52 6.55
CA ASN A 113 -3.07 18.45 7.21
C ASN A 113 -2.07 19.09 6.23
N ILE A 114 -2.21 18.86 4.93
CA ILE A 114 -1.36 19.44 3.89
C ILE A 114 -1.73 20.92 3.74
N ASN A 115 -0.75 21.79 3.96
CA ASN A 115 -0.91 23.22 3.68
C ASN A 115 -0.61 23.51 2.20
N PHE A 116 -1.67 23.68 1.40
CA PHE A 116 -1.55 23.98 -0.03
C PHE A 116 -1.16 25.43 -0.34
N SER A 117 -1.16 26.33 0.66
CA SER A 117 -0.78 27.74 0.48
C SER A 117 0.74 27.95 0.46
N LEU A 118 1.52 26.97 0.93
CA LEU A 118 2.98 26.97 0.88
C LEU A 118 3.48 26.36 -0.45
N GLN A 119 3.12 26.93 -1.59
CA GLN A 119 3.71 26.51 -2.88
C GLN A 119 5.13 27.06 -3.01
N GLY A 120 6.13 26.26 -2.64
CA GLY A 120 7.54 26.51 -2.89
C GLY A 120 8.15 25.49 -3.86
N LYS A 121 8.54 25.98 -5.05
CA LYS A 121 9.31 25.38 -6.16
C LYS A 121 8.73 24.13 -6.88
N ASP A 122 8.20 24.40 -8.07
CA ASP A 122 8.10 23.55 -9.27
C ASP A 122 7.94 22.03 -9.08
N CYS A 123 6.70 21.62 -8.84
CA CYS A 123 6.25 20.28 -9.23
C CYS A 123 5.71 20.32 -10.67
N PRO A 124 6.22 19.50 -11.61
CA PRO A 124 5.84 19.55 -13.03
C PRO A 124 4.38 19.15 -13.33
N ASN A 125 3.59 18.78 -12.32
CA ASN A 125 2.15 18.47 -12.43
C ASN A 125 1.30 19.35 -11.51
N ASN A 126 1.50 20.67 -11.58
CA ASN A 126 0.71 21.69 -10.85
C ASN A 126 -0.74 21.86 -11.37
N ARG A 127 -1.44 20.79 -11.73
CA ARG A 127 -2.91 20.84 -11.79
C ARG A 127 -3.44 20.56 -10.40
N ALA A 128 -3.45 21.59 -9.55
CA ALA A 128 -4.31 21.61 -8.39
C ALA A 128 -5.76 21.48 -8.90
N GLN A 129 -6.31 20.27 -8.88
CA GLN A 129 -7.75 20.12 -9.02
C GLN A 129 -8.36 20.86 -7.83
N LYS A 130 -9.16 21.87 -8.12
CA LYS A 130 -9.89 22.65 -7.12
C LYS A 130 -10.63 21.63 -6.24
N LEU A 131 -10.19 21.50 -4.99
CA LEU A 131 -10.89 20.68 -4.01
C LEU A 131 -12.30 21.25 -3.94
N GLN A 132 -13.27 20.48 -4.42
CA GLN A 132 -14.68 20.85 -4.33
C GLN A 132 -15.10 20.63 -2.88
N TYR A 133 -14.80 21.60 -2.03
CA TYR A 133 -15.52 21.75 -0.77
C TYR A 133 -16.91 22.26 -1.13
N ARG A 134 -17.95 21.47 -0.81
CA ARG A 134 -19.30 21.98 -0.58
C ARG A 134 -19.54 21.94 0.91
#